data_AF-A0A178AJE7-F1
#
_entry.id   AF-A0A178AJE7-F1
#
_cell.length_a   1.000
_cell.length_b   1.000
_cell.length_c   1.000
_cell.angle_alpha   90.00
_cell.angle_beta   90.00
_cell.angle_gamma   90.00
#
_symmetry.space_group_name_H-M   'P 1'
#
loop_
_entity.id
_entity.type
_entity.pdbx_description
1 polymer ?
#
loop_
_entity_poly.entity_id
_entity_poly.type
_entity_poly.pdbx_seq_one_letter_code
_entity_poly.pdbx_strand_id
1 'polypeptide(L)'
;MRRRLSSKVMRSLMSPNTPRSITPLTHQDRTKRVKDARNEAQKEIEDYKTEKENEYQKFDKEHSSGNQKAEEDAKKDTDVKVKEIDAIGKKSGSKVVDQLLTAVTTAKPEPPRK
;
A
#
# COMPACT_ATOMS: atom_id res chain seq x y z
N MET A 1 -29.69 8.50 80.89
CA MET A 1 -29.14 7.71 79.76
C MET A 1 -30.17 7.61 78.63
N ARG A 2 -30.25 8.59 77.71
CA ARG A 2 -31.07 8.49 76.48
C ARG A 2 -30.44 9.29 75.33
N ARG A 3 -30.14 8.56 74.26
CA ARG A 3 -30.15 8.96 72.83
C ARG A 3 -29.09 9.96 72.33
N ARG A 4 -27.83 9.49 72.25
CA ARG A 4 -26.82 9.95 71.27
C ARG A 4 -26.91 9.19 69.92
N LEU A 5 -28.12 8.79 69.50
CA LEU A 5 -28.32 8.07 68.23
C LEU A 5 -28.94 8.93 67.11
N SER A 6 -29.41 10.16 67.38
CA SER A 6 -30.10 10.96 66.36
C SER A 6 -29.15 11.66 65.38
N SER A 7 -27.90 11.97 65.75
CA SER A 7 -27.03 12.79 64.88
C SER A 7 -26.19 11.98 63.88
N LYS A 8 -25.90 10.70 64.16
CA LYS A 8 -25.08 9.84 63.28
C LYS A 8 -25.93 9.20 62.17
N VAL A 9 -27.18 8.85 62.47
CA VAL A 9 -28.15 8.35 61.48
C VAL A 9 -28.53 9.47 60.50
N MET A 10 -28.70 10.70 60.98
CA MET A 10 -29.03 11.86 60.15
C MET A 10 -27.85 12.35 59.29
N ARG A 11 -26.61 11.99 59.64
CA ARG A 11 -25.40 12.31 58.86
C ARG A 11 -25.08 11.26 57.77
N SER A 12 -25.63 10.04 57.90
CA SER A 12 -25.50 8.98 56.89
C SER A 12 -26.45 9.12 55.70
N LEU A 13 -27.50 9.95 55.83
CA LEU A 13 -28.47 10.23 54.76
C LEU A 13 -28.00 11.34 53.80
N MET A 14 -26.87 11.99 54.10
CA MET A 14 -26.27 13.05 53.29
C MET A 14 -24.87 12.64 52.77
N SER A 15 -24.69 11.34 52.51
CA SER A 15 -23.61 10.87 51.65
C SER A 15 -23.88 11.37 50.23
N PRO A 16 -22.93 12.02 49.53
CA PRO A 16 -23.08 12.52 48.17
C PRO A 16 -23.06 11.37 47.13
N ASN A 17 -23.72 10.26 47.43
CA ASN A 17 -24.26 9.38 46.40
C ASN A 17 -25.55 10.02 45.89
N THR A 18 -25.39 11.20 45.28
CA THR A 18 -26.44 11.79 44.47
C THR A 18 -26.79 10.78 43.39
N PRO A 19 -28.06 10.36 43.23
CA PRO A 19 -28.47 9.92 41.91
C PRO A 19 -28.12 11.08 40.99
N ARG A 20 -27.30 10.84 39.95
CA ARG A 20 -27.02 11.81 38.88
C ARG A 20 -28.35 12.46 38.56
N SER A 21 -28.47 13.75 38.87
CA SER A 21 -29.76 14.44 38.87
C SER A 21 -30.43 14.17 37.54
N ILE A 22 -31.57 13.48 37.56
CA ILE A 22 -32.42 13.30 36.39
C ILE A 22 -33.16 14.63 36.21
N THR A 23 -32.41 15.69 35.96
CA THR A 23 -32.97 16.96 35.51
C THR A 23 -33.39 16.76 34.06
N PRO A 24 -34.63 17.08 33.67
CA PRO A 24 -35.04 17.00 32.28
C PRO A 24 -34.08 17.89 31.47
N LEU A 25 -33.45 17.30 30.45
CA LEU A 25 -32.54 18.04 29.56
C LEU A 25 -33.25 19.27 29.03
N THR A 26 -32.63 20.43 29.18
CA THR A 26 -33.18 21.66 28.62
C THR A 26 -33.13 21.58 27.08
N HIS A 27 -33.98 22.35 26.40
CA HIS A 27 -33.96 22.41 24.92
C HIS A 27 -32.57 22.81 24.39
N GLN A 28 -31.85 23.66 25.12
CA GLN A 28 -30.49 24.07 24.80
C GLN A 28 -29.48 22.92 24.94
N ASP A 29 -29.59 22.09 25.97
CA ASP A 29 -28.69 20.94 26.13
C ASP A 29 -28.92 19.88 25.05
N ARG A 30 -30.17 19.67 24.64
CA ARG A 30 -30.52 18.76 23.54
C ARG A 30 -29.96 19.27 22.21
N THR A 31 -30.08 20.57 21.92
CA THR A 31 -29.53 21.15 20.68
C THR A 31 -28.01 21.18 20.68
N LYS A 32 -27.36 21.41 21.83
CA LYS A 32 -25.89 21.28 21.97
C LYS A 32 -25.42 19.87 21.65
N ARG A 33 -26.01 18.84 22.29
CA ARG A 33 -25.66 17.44 22.03
C ARG A 33 -25.85 17.03 20.57
N VAL A 34 -26.90 17.51 19.90
CA VAL A 34 -27.12 17.23 18.46
C VAL A 34 -26.06 17.92 17.60
N LYS A 35 -25.64 19.14 17.94
CA LYS A 35 -24.56 19.84 17.22
C LYS A 35 -23.22 19.17 17.44
N ASP A 36 -22.91 18.79 18.68
CA ASP A 36 -21.65 18.13 19.04
C ASP A 36 -21.54 16.77 18.33
N ALA A 37 -22.61 15.96 18.35
CA ALA A 37 -22.64 14.68 17.64
C ALA A 37 -22.50 14.84 16.12
N ARG A 38 -23.05 15.91 15.53
CA ARG A 38 -22.84 16.20 14.10
C ARG A 38 -21.40 16.58 13.80
N ASN A 39 -20.80 17.43 14.63
CA ASN A 39 -19.41 17.85 14.45
C ASN A 39 -18.44 16.68 14.63
N GLU A 40 -18.71 15.80 15.59
CA GLU A 40 -17.91 14.60 15.85
C GLU A 40 -18.02 13.60 14.69
N ALA A 41 -19.23 13.30 14.22
CA ALA A 41 -19.42 12.45 13.05
C ALA A 41 -18.76 13.04 11.79
N GLN A 42 -18.80 14.37 11.63
CA GLN A 42 -18.16 15.03 10.50
C GLN A 42 -16.63 14.97 10.57
N LYS A 43 -16.06 15.11 11.77
CA LYS A 43 -14.63 14.85 12.00
C LYS A 43 -14.23 13.42 11.70
N GLU A 44 -14.99 12.43 12.18
CA GLU A 44 -14.69 11.02 11.91
C GLU A 44 -14.75 10.70 10.41
N ILE A 45 -15.69 11.29 9.68
CA ILE A 45 -15.78 11.15 8.21
C ILE A 45 -14.56 11.77 7.53
N GLU A 46 -14.12 12.95 7.96
CA GLU A 46 -12.94 13.61 7.42
C GLU A 46 -11.67 12.81 7.71
N ASP A 47 -11.49 12.35 8.95
CA ASP A 47 -10.35 11.53 9.36
C ASP A 47 -10.30 10.21 8.58
N TYR A 48 -11.43 9.51 8.44
CA TYR A 48 -11.53 8.28 7.66
C TYR A 48 -11.23 8.51 6.18
N LYS A 49 -11.70 9.64 5.62
CA LYS A 49 -11.41 10.01 4.23
C LYS A 49 -9.91 10.28 4.04
N THR A 50 -9.28 10.99 4.97
CA THR A 50 -7.84 11.28 4.93
C THR A 50 -7.02 10.00 5.12
N GLU A 51 -7.41 9.11 6.01
CA GLU A 51 -6.76 7.81 6.19
C GLU A 51 -6.82 6.98 4.90
N LYS A 52 -8.00 6.89 4.29
CA LYS A 52 -8.18 6.15 3.03
C LYS A 52 -7.46 6.78 1.85
N GLU A 53 -7.41 8.10 1.76
CA GLU A 53 -6.62 8.80 0.75
C GLU A 53 -5.12 8.53 0.94
N ASN A 54 -4.63 8.55 2.17
CA ASN A 54 -3.23 8.24 2.48
C ASN A 54 -2.88 6.78 2.17
N GLU A 55 -3.77 5.83 2.50
CA GLU A 55 -3.62 4.42 2.11
C GLU A 55 -3.61 4.27 0.60
N TYR A 56 -4.53 4.94 -0.11
CA TYR A 56 -4.59 4.91 -1.57
C TYR A 56 -3.31 5.49 -2.18
N GLN A 57 -2.83 6.63 -1.71
CA GLN A 57 -1.58 7.22 -2.22
C GLN A 57 -0.35 6.37 -1.93
N LYS A 58 -0.29 5.69 -0.78
CA LYS A 58 0.79 4.74 -0.49
C LYS A 58 0.70 3.52 -1.41
N PHE A 59 -0.49 2.95 -1.54
CA PHE A 59 -0.75 1.83 -2.42
C PHE A 59 -0.41 2.18 -3.87
N ASP A 60 -0.85 3.34 -4.35
CA ASP A 60 -0.56 3.84 -5.69
C ASP A 60 0.95 4.06 -5.86
N LYS A 61 1.67 4.66 -4.90
CA LYS A 61 3.14 4.77 -5.00
C LYS A 61 3.85 3.42 -5.01
N GLU A 62 3.37 2.46 -4.23
CA GLU A 62 3.97 1.12 -4.12
C GLU A 62 3.61 0.21 -5.32
N HIS A 63 2.46 0.44 -5.96
CA HIS A 63 1.92 -0.42 -7.02
C HIS A 63 1.91 0.24 -8.41
N SER A 64 2.05 1.57 -8.51
CA SER A 64 2.28 2.31 -9.76
C SER A 64 3.61 1.92 -10.41
N SER A 65 4.51 1.27 -9.65
CA SER A 65 5.72 0.64 -10.19
C SER A 65 5.47 -0.70 -10.91
N GLY A 66 4.21 -1.11 -11.14
CA GLY A 66 3.84 -2.43 -11.67
C GLY A 66 4.59 -2.82 -12.94
N ASN A 67 4.87 -1.85 -13.82
CA ASN A 67 5.66 -2.09 -15.02
C ASN A 67 7.15 -1.72 -14.87
N GLN A 68 7.51 -0.79 -13.99
CA GLN A 68 8.91 -0.36 -13.87
C GLN A 68 9.84 -1.48 -13.41
N LYS A 69 9.43 -2.28 -12.41
CA LYS A 69 10.26 -3.43 -11.96
C LYS A 69 10.39 -4.49 -13.04
N ALA A 70 9.28 -4.82 -13.71
CA ALA A 70 9.28 -5.78 -14.82
C ALA A 70 10.14 -5.30 -16.00
N GLU A 71 10.09 -4.00 -16.33
CA GLU A 71 10.93 -3.38 -17.36
C GLU A 71 12.42 -3.35 -16.96
N GLU A 72 12.74 -3.04 -15.70
CA GLU A 72 14.13 -3.04 -15.23
C GLU A 72 14.74 -4.45 -15.25
N ASP A 73 13.99 -5.45 -14.78
CA ASP A 73 14.45 -6.83 -14.76
C ASP A 73 14.56 -7.39 -16.20
N ALA A 74 13.58 -7.11 -17.06
CA ALA A 74 13.67 -7.47 -18.48
C ALA A 74 14.86 -6.79 -19.19
N LYS A 75 15.16 -5.53 -18.87
CA LYS A 75 16.34 -4.83 -19.41
C LYS A 75 17.64 -5.47 -18.96
N LYS A 76 17.79 -5.78 -17.67
CA LYS A 76 18.99 -6.45 -17.14
C LYS A 76 19.23 -7.79 -17.82
N ASP A 77 18.18 -8.60 -17.93
CA ASP A 77 18.27 -9.92 -18.59
C ASP A 77 18.61 -9.78 -20.08
N THR A 78 18.01 -8.80 -20.76
CA THR A 78 18.31 -8.51 -22.17
C THR A 78 19.76 -8.08 -22.35
N ASP A 79 20.28 -7.19 -21.50
CA ASP A 79 21.68 -6.74 -21.56
C ASP A 79 22.67 -7.88 -21.34
N VAL A 80 22.35 -8.82 -20.43
CA VAL A 80 23.15 -10.04 -20.23
C VAL A 80 23.12 -10.90 -21.49
N LYS A 81 21.94 -11.13 -22.06
CA LYS A 81 21.78 -11.95 -23.29
C LYS A 81 22.48 -11.34 -24.49
N VAL A 82 22.44 -10.02 -24.66
CA VAL A 82 23.17 -9.32 -25.73
C VAL A 82 24.66 -9.51 -25.57
N LYS A 83 25.20 -9.35 -24.35
CA LYS A 83 26.63 -9.59 -24.08
C LYS A 83 27.04 -11.05 -24.34
N GLU A 84 26.19 -12.01 -24.00
CA GLU A 84 26.42 -13.42 -24.31
C GLU A 84 26.48 -13.66 -25.83
N ILE A 85 25.52 -13.10 -26.58
CA ILE A 85 25.46 -13.21 -28.05
C ILE A 85 26.70 -12.56 -28.68
N ASP A 86 27.12 -11.38 -28.21
CA ASP A 86 28.31 -10.70 -28.70
C ASP A 86 29.58 -11.52 -28.44
N ALA A 87 29.68 -12.14 -27.25
CA ALA A 87 30.81 -12.99 -26.91
C ALA A 87 30.86 -14.25 -27.78
N ILE A 88 29.71 -14.89 -28.02
CA ILE A 88 29.59 -16.04 -28.92
C ILE A 88 29.96 -15.61 -30.34
N GLY A 89 29.40 -14.51 -30.83
CA GLY A 89 29.66 -13.97 -32.17
C GLY A 89 31.14 -13.66 -32.40
N LYS A 90 31.83 -13.08 -31.41
CA LYS A 90 33.29 -12.87 -31.48
C LYS A 90 34.07 -14.19 -31.53
N LYS A 91 33.62 -15.22 -30.82
CA LYS A 91 34.29 -16.53 -30.77
C LYS A 91 34.05 -17.37 -32.02
N SER A 92 32.84 -17.35 -32.58
CA SER A 92 32.46 -18.15 -33.75
C SER A 92 32.60 -17.40 -35.07
N GLY A 93 32.67 -16.07 -35.04
CA GLY A 93 32.70 -15.22 -36.24
C GLY A 93 33.86 -15.54 -37.18
N SER A 94 35.08 -15.72 -36.64
CA SER A 94 36.24 -16.10 -37.45
C SER A 94 36.02 -17.42 -38.18
N LYS A 95 35.52 -18.45 -37.47
CA LYS A 95 35.22 -19.76 -38.07
C LYS A 95 34.17 -19.67 -39.17
N VAL A 96 33.14 -18.85 -38.99
CA VAL A 96 32.08 -18.66 -40.00
C VAL A 96 32.65 -17.96 -41.24
N VAL A 97 33.48 -16.94 -41.06
CA VAL A 97 34.15 -16.24 -42.17
C VAL A 97 35.05 -17.22 -42.94
N ASP A 98 35.84 -18.03 -42.24
CA ASP A 98 36.71 -19.03 -42.86
C ASP A 98 35.90 -20.08 -43.65
N GLN A 99 34.77 -20.54 -43.10
CA GLN A 99 33.86 -21.47 -43.78
C GLN A 99 33.23 -20.86 -45.03
N LEU A 100 32.80 -19.59 -44.96
CA LEU A 100 32.24 -18.87 -46.11
C LEU A 100 33.29 -18.66 -47.20
N LEU A 101 34.50 -18.25 -46.84
CA LEU A 101 35.62 -18.11 -47.78
C LEU A 101 35.95 -19.45 -48.43
N THR A 102 36.03 -20.52 -47.65
CA THR A 102 36.29 -21.87 -48.17
C THR A 102 35.18 -22.32 -49.12
N ALA A 103 33.91 -22.08 -48.79
CA ALA A 103 32.79 -22.45 -49.64
C ALA A 103 32.80 -21.70 -50.99
N VAL A 104 33.16 -20.42 -50.98
CA VAL A 104 33.23 -19.59 -52.20
C VAL A 104 34.44 -19.95 -53.07
N THR A 105 35.58 -20.26 -52.45
CA THR A 105 36.83 -20.59 -53.15
C THR A 105 36.91 -22.04 -53.61
N THR A 106 36.16 -22.96 -52.98
CA THR A 106 36.17 -24.38 -53.33
C THR A 106 35.08 -24.69 -54.34
N ALA A 107 35.38 -24.51 -55.62
CA ALA A 107 34.48 -24.89 -56.70
C ALA A 107 34.25 -26.43 -56.70
N LYS A 108 32.99 -26.84 -56.51
CA LYS A 108 32.53 -28.23 -56.71
C LYS A 108 31.60 -28.31 -57.91
N PRO A 109 32.15 -28.40 -59.13
CA PRO A 109 31.33 -28.57 -60.33
C PRO A 109 30.66 -29.95 -60.32
N GLU A 110 29.33 -29.98 -60.36
CA GLU A 110 28.58 -31.19 -60.67
C GLU A 110 28.16 -31.16 -62.15
N PRO A 111 28.26 -32.29 -62.88
CA PRO A 111 27.75 -32.38 -64.23
C PRO A 111 26.22 -32.22 -64.22
N PRO A 112 25.62 -31.55 -65.23
CA PRO A 112 24.18 -31.42 -65.32
C PRO A 112 23.54 -32.82 -65.38
N ARG A 113 22.56 -33.05 -64.51
CA ARG A 113 21.83 -34.34 -64.45
C ARG A 113 21.01 -34.49 -65.73
N LYS A 114 21.14 -35.66 -66.37
CA LYS A 114 20.44 -36.03 -67.60
C LYS A 114 18.93 -36.10 -67.42
#